data_AF-A0A9D9XU52-F1
#
_entry.id   AF-A0A9D9XU52-F1
#
_cell.length_a   1.000
_cell.length_b   1.000
_cell.length_c   1.000
_cell.angle_alpha   90.00
_cell.angle_beta   90.00
_cell.angle_gamma   90.00
#
_symmetry.space_group_name_H-M   'P 1'
#
loop_
_entity.id
_entity.type
_entity.pdbx_description
1 polymer ?
#
loop_
_entity_poly.entity_id
_entity_poly.type
_entity_poly.pdbx_seq_one_letter_code
_entity_poly.pdbx_strand_id
1 'polypeptide(L)'
;MQPQSNPLPEAIVAQPSEHRVIALERGVYWTPPVAPARSPSRRQRAGWACARLAFHAYVGFALFSVVGGFLSAPLMTHLFFDDWRFWRYWRRGAALFPHGWRLLLLVLRGEGTFMLGVPLDSPPLSRPLRGAAMLSPAWPHGDSCGSCRRCCQVKSLCCPILEADTGRCGGYDSFYWRYFNCGRYPSSQPEIDYYGCPKWVFRGRDAGTG
;
A
#
# COMPACT_ATOMS: atom_id res chain seq x y z
N MET A 1 -6.47 -43.85 75.35
CA MET A 1 -7.10 -44.76 74.37
C MET A 1 -6.34 -44.70 73.06
N GLN A 2 -6.18 -45.83 72.39
CA GLN A 2 -5.85 -46.02 70.97
C GLN A 2 -7.04 -46.80 70.33
N PRO A 3 -7.14 -47.06 69.01
CA PRO A 3 -6.24 -46.74 67.88
C PRO A 3 -6.66 -45.38 67.24
N GLN A 4 -6.54 -45.00 65.95
CA GLN A 4 -6.30 -45.61 64.62
C GLN A 4 -5.53 -44.63 63.69
N SER A 5 -5.13 -44.96 62.45
CA SER A 5 -4.22 -46.03 61.95
C SER A 5 -4.27 -46.09 60.40
N ASN A 6 -3.42 -45.32 59.71
CA ASN A 6 -2.92 -45.54 58.32
C ASN A 6 -3.91 -45.60 57.13
N PRO A 7 -3.41 -45.57 55.85
CA PRO A 7 -2.08 -45.19 55.34
C PRO A 7 -2.11 -44.11 54.22
N LEU A 8 -0.92 -43.76 53.71
CA LEU A 8 -0.71 -43.17 52.37
C LEU A 8 -0.76 -44.26 51.27
N PRO A 9 -0.85 -43.85 49.98
CA PRO A 9 0.13 -44.38 49.03
C PRO A 9 0.89 -43.30 48.24
N GLU A 10 2.18 -43.60 48.02
CA GLU A 10 3.04 -43.38 46.84
C GLU A 10 2.74 -42.19 45.89
N ALA A 11 3.59 -41.18 45.69
CA ALA A 11 5.07 -41.07 45.58
C ALA A 11 5.68 -41.46 44.20
N ILE A 12 5.69 -40.48 43.29
CA ILE A 12 6.54 -40.36 42.08
C ILE A 12 6.90 -38.86 42.03
N VAL A 13 8.11 -38.32 42.31
CA VAL A 13 9.52 -38.75 42.14
C VAL A 13 9.88 -38.96 40.66
N ALA A 14 10.71 -38.16 39.99
CA ALA A 14 11.69 -37.14 40.42
C ALA A 14 11.19 -35.69 40.21
N GLN A 15 11.57 -34.67 40.98
CA GLN A 15 12.91 -34.15 41.37
C GLN A 15 13.69 -33.48 40.21
N PRO A 16 14.37 -32.34 40.45
CA PRO A 16 14.75 -31.40 39.38
C PRO A 16 16.22 -31.50 38.97
N SER A 17 16.54 -30.94 37.80
CA SER A 17 17.85 -30.34 37.57
C SER A 17 17.74 -29.10 36.68
N GLU A 18 18.50 -28.10 37.11
CA GLU A 18 19.12 -27.02 36.34
C GLU A 18 18.73 -26.86 34.86
N HIS A 19 18.36 -25.63 34.48
CA HIS A 19 19.27 -24.80 33.67
C HIS A 19 19.09 -23.31 34.04
N ARG A 20 20.21 -22.61 34.22
CA ARG A 20 20.26 -21.24 34.74
C ARG A 20 19.63 -20.21 33.80
N VAL A 21 19.12 -19.14 34.41
CA VAL A 21 18.77 -17.88 33.73
C VAL A 21 20.03 -17.20 33.18
N ILE A 22 20.45 -17.56 31.95
CA ILE A 22 21.44 -16.80 31.16
C ILE A 22 21.09 -16.91 29.66
N ALA A 23 20.37 -15.92 29.11
CA ALA A 23 20.37 -15.54 27.67
C ALA A 23 19.35 -14.42 27.41
N LEU A 24 19.52 -13.23 28.00
CA LEU A 24 18.67 -12.06 27.73
C LEU A 24 19.05 -11.36 26.40
N GLU A 25 19.42 -12.13 25.38
CA GLU A 25 19.90 -11.67 24.07
C GLU A 25 19.22 -12.39 22.91
N ARG A 26 17.99 -11.95 22.59
CA ARG A 26 17.44 -11.80 21.22
C ARG A 26 16.02 -11.28 21.32
N GLY A 27 15.72 -10.19 20.61
CA GLY A 27 14.37 -9.64 20.50
C GLY A 27 13.45 -10.57 19.70
N VAL A 28 12.90 -11.60 20.33
CA VAL A 28 11.88 -12.47 19.72
C VAL A 28 10.56 -11.70 19.65
N TYR A 29 10.38 -10.94 18.58
CA TYR A 29 9.12 -10.27 18.28
C TYR A 29 8.02 -11.33 18.15
N TRP A 30 7.11 -11.39 19.13
CA TRP A 30 6.00 -12.33 19.16
C TRP A 30 4.97 -11.94 18.10
N THR A 31 5.21 -12.34 16.85
CA THR A 31 4.20 -12.22 15.80
C THR A 31 3.08 -13.21 16.09
N PRO A 32 1.85 -12.78 16.40
CA PRO A 32 0.74 -13.70 16.56
C PRO A 32 0.54 -14.49 15.26
N PRO A 33 0.07 -15.75 15.32
CA PRO A 33 -0.22 -16.53 14.13
C PRO A 33 -1.35 -15.85 13.34
N VAL A 34 -0.96 -15.07 12.32
CA VAL A 34 -1.89 -14.45 11.39
C VAL A 34 -2.56 -15.59 10.62
N ALA A 35 -3.83 -15.87 10.97
CA ALA A 35 -4.61 -16.89 10.30
C ALA A 35 -4.54 -16.67 8.77
N PRO A 36 -4.25 -17.72 7.98
CA PRO A 36 -3.91 -17.56 6.57
C PRO A 36 -5.04 -16.83 5.84
N ALA A 37 -4.72 -15.65 5.29
CA ALA A 37 -5.71 -14.77 4.71
C ALA A 37 -6.48 -15.50 3.59
N ARG A 38 -7.77 -15.74 3.84
CA ARG A 38 -8.62 -16.60 3.00
C ARG A 38 -8.55 -16.12 1.54
N SER A 39 -8.11 -16.99 0.64
CA SER A 39 -7.84 -16.63 -0.74
C SER A 39 -9.10 -16.07 -1.42
N PRO A 40 -8.97 -14.98 -2.22
CA PRO A 40 -10.14 -14.26 -2.71
C PRO A 40 -10.89 -15.10 -3.75
N SER A 41 -12.22 -15.16 -3.59
CA SER A 41 -13.09 -15.92 -4.48
C SER A 41 -13.07 -15.37 -5.90
N ARG A 42 -13.40 -16.23 -6.89
CA ARG A 42 -13.51 -15.81 -8.30
C ARG A 42 -14.46 -14.62 -8.48
N ARG A 43 -15.55 -14.54 -7.70
CA ARG A 43 -16.51 -13.42 -7.74
C ARG A 43 -15.90 -12.11 -7.24
N GLN A 44 -15.09 -12.13 -6.18
CA GLN A 44 -14.37 -10.95 -5.69
C GLN A 44 -13.32 -10.47 -6.70
N ARG A 45 -12.50 -11.39 -7.22
CA ARG A 45 -11.49 -11.10 -8.26
C ARG A 45 -12.11 -10.50 -9.52
N ALA A 46 -13.22 -11.06 -10.00
CA ALA A 46 -14.00 -10.50 -11.11
C ALA A 46 -14.56 -9.11 -10.78
N GLY A 47 -15.12 -8.89 -9.59
CA GLY A 47 -15.61 -7.58 -9.15
C GLY A 47 -14.53 -6.50 -9.16
N TRP A 48 -13.30 -6.82 -8.72
CA TRP A 48 -12.17 -5.89 -8.76
C TRP A 48 -11.67 -5.62 -10.18
N ALA A 49 -11.70 -6.62 -11.06
CA ALA A 49 -11.39 -6.45 -12.49
C ALA A 49 -12.41 -5.54 -13.17
N CYS A 50 -13.71 -5.79 -12.98
CA CYS A 50 -14.78 -4.93 -13.48
C CYS A 50 -14.67 -3.50 -12.95
N ALA A 51 -14.33 -3.31 -11.66
CA ALA A 51 -14.14 -1.98 -11.07
C ALA A 51 -12.99 -1.20 -11.75
N ARG A 52 -11.84 -1.84 -12.02
CA ARG A 52 -10.73 -1.20 -12.73
C ARG A 52 -11.06 -0.93 -14.20
N LEU A 53 -11.67 -1.89 -14.90
CA LEU A 53 -12.09 -1.70 -16.29
C LEU A 53 -13.11 -0.57 -16.45
N ALA A 54 -14.10 -0.50 -15.54
CA ALA A 54 -15.06 0.60 -15.48
C ALA A 54 -14.37 1.95 -15.21
N PHE A 55 -13.36 1.99 -14.33
CA PHE A 55 -12.57 3.21 -14.10
C PHE A 55 -11.73 3.61 -15.33
N HIS A 56 -11.11 2.67 -16.04
CA HIS A 56 -10.37 2.97 -17.27
C HIS A 56 -11.29 3.46 -18.39
N ALA A 57 -12.46 2.83 -18.57
CA ALA A 57 -13.47 3.29 -19.51
C ALA A 57 -14.02 4.68 -19.14
N TYR A 58 -14.27 4.91 -17.84
CA TYR A 58 -14.66 6.22 -17.30
C TYR A 58 -13.63 7.30 -17.58
N VAL A 59 -12.35 7.07 -17.26
CA VAL A 59 -11.27 8.03 -17.50
C VAL A 59 -11.10 8.27 -19.00
N GLY A 60 -11.12 7.22 -19.84
CA GLY A 60 -11.10 7.37 -21.30
C GLY A 60 -12.23 8.25 -21.81
N PHE A 61 -13.47 7.98 -21.40
CA PHE A 61 -14.63 8.79 -21.77
C PHE A 61 -14.51 10.25 -21.28
N ALA A 62 -14.16 10.46 -20.02
CA ALA A 62 -14.01 11.80 -19.42
C ALA A 62 -12.92 12.63 -20.10
N LEU A 63 -11.80 11.99 -20.48
CA LEU A 63 -10.71 12.61 -21.21
C LEU A 63 -11.14 12.96 -22.66
N PHE A 64 -11.59 11.98 -23.45
CA PHE A 64 -11.85 12.19 -24.88
C PHE A 64 -13.12 12.99 -25.20
N SER A 65 -14.15 12.98 -24.33
CA SER A 65 -15.40 13.70 -24.60
C SER A 65 -15.44 15.15 -24.13
N VAL A 66 -14.58 15.53 -23.16
CA VAL A 66 -14.54 16.81 -22.42
C VAL A 66 -15.85 17.15 -21.68
N VAL A 67 -16.96 17.29 -22.42
CA VAL A 67 -18.33 17.45 -21.90
C VAL A 67 -18.70 16.33 -20.94
N GLY A 68 -18.36 15.07 -21.26
CA GLY A 68 -18.58 13.95 -20.35
C GLY A 68 -17.69 14.01 -19.09
N GLY A 69 -16.51 14.62 -19.18
CA GLY A 69 -15.68 14.95 -18.02
C GLY A 69 -16.33 15.99 -17.10
N PHE A 70 -16.95 17.03 -17.67
CA PHE A 70 -17.70 18.04 -16.92
C PHE A 70 -18.97 17.45 -16.28
N LEU A 71 -19.82 16.76 -17.05
CA LEU A 71 -21.06 16.16 -16.56
C LEU A 71 -20.81 15.10 -15.48
N SER A 72 -19.66 14.42 -15.52
CA SER A 72 -19.26 13.43 -14.52
C SER A 72 -18.44 14.00 -13.35
N ALA A 73 -18.29 15.32 -13.21
CA ALA A 73 -17.50 15.92 -12.14
C ALA A 73 -17.84 15.42 -10.71
N PRO A 74 -19.10 15.16 -10.31
CA PRO A 74 -19.42 14.54 -9.01
C PRO A 74 -18.86 13.13 -8.85
N LEU A 75 -18.92 12.32 -9.90
CA LEU A 75 -18.33 10.97 -9.93
C LEU A 75 -16.79 11.05 -9.91
N MET A 76 -16.20 12.01 -10.64
CA MET A 76 -14.77 12.28 -10.62
C MET A 76 -14.29 12.55 -9.19
N THR A 77 -14.97 13.43 -8.46
CA THR A 77 -14.51 13.81 -7.11
C THR A 77 -14.77 12.72 -6.07
N HIS A 78 -15.82 11.90 -6.22
CA HIS A 78 -15.96 10.70 -5.40
C HIS A 78 -14.85 9.67 -5.70
N LEU A 79 -14.51 9.42 -6.97
CA LEU A 79 -13.47 8.44 -7.33
C LEU A 79 -12.05 8.84 -6.87
N PHE A 80 -11.73 10.14 -6.87
CA PHE A 80 -10.39 10.65 -6.51
C PHE A 80 -10.26 11.22 -5.09
N PHE A 81 -11.35 11.69 -4.46
CA PHE A 81 -11.35 12.36 -3.15
C PHE A 81 -12.41 11.81 -2.17
N ASP A 82 -13.13 10.73 -2.52
CA ASP A 82 -14.24 10.13 -1.78
C ASP A 82 -15.46 11.05 -1.54
N ASP A 83 -15.45 12.29 -2.07
CA ASP A 83 -16.47 13.33 -1.85
C ASP A 83 -17.22 13.71 -3.15
N TRP A 84 -18.55 13.58 -3.14
CA TRP A 84 -19.44 13.96 -4.26
C TRP A 84 -19.56 15.47 -4.51
N ARG A 85 -19.10 16.31 -3.57
CA ARG A 85 -19.27 17.78 -3.58
C ARG A 85 -18.28 18.47 -4.52
N PHE A 86 -18.43 18.22 -5.82
CA PHE A 86 -17.43 18.55 -6.85
C PHE A 86 -16.95 20.01 -6.85
N TRP A 87 -17.83 20.96 -6.50
CA TRP A 87 -17.52 22.38 -6.39
C TRP A 87 -16.35 22.69 -5.43
N ARG A 88 -16.19 21.91 -4.35
CA ARG A 88 -15.06 22.03 -3.42
C ARG A 88 -13.71 21.73 -4.07
N TYR A 89 -13.71 20.83 -5.04
CA TYR A 89 -12.51 20.34 -5.70
C TYR A 89 -12.35 20.91 -7.12
N TRP A 90 -13.20 21.84 -7.55
CA TRP A 90 -13.26 22.36 -8.94
C TRP A 90 -11.87 22.71 -9.51
N ARG A 91 -11.03 23.43 -8.75
CA ARG A 91 -9.65 23.75 -9.15
C ARG A 91 -8.74 22.52 -9.27
N ARG A 92 -8.83 21.55 -8.35
CA ARG A 92 -8.07 20.28 -8.40
C ARG A 92 -8.55 19.40 -9.56
N GLY A 93 -9.86 19.35 -9.81
CA GLY A 93 -10.47 18.61 -10.93
C GLY A 93 -10.12 19.20 -12.30
N ALA A 94 -10.19 20.51 -12.47
CA ALA A 94 -9.75 21.19 -13.69
C ALA A 94 -8.25 20.94 -13.98
N ALA A 95 -7.40 20.86 -12.94
CA ALA A 95 -6.00 20.49 -13.06
C ALA A 95 -5.76 18.98 -13.31
N LEU A 96 -6.69 18.10 -12.91
CA LEU A 96 -6.61 16.66 -13.18
C LEU A 96 -6.73 16.33 -14.68
N PHE A 97 -7.46 17.12 -15.46
CA PHE A 97 -7.61 16.91 -16.91
C PHE A 97 -6.26 16.96 -17.68
N PRO A 98 -5.47 18.06 -17.66
CA PRO A 98 -4.16 18.09 -18.30
C PRO A 98 -3.14 17.17 -17.63
N HIS A 99 -3.28 16.86 -16.33
CA HIS A 99 -2.46 15.86 -15.64
C HIS A 99 -2.73 14.44 -16.17
N GLY A 100 -3.98 14.10 -16.48
CA GLY A 100 -4.37 12.85 -17.14
C GLY A 100 -3.72 12.69 -18.51
N TRP A 101 -3.67 13.78 -19.31
CA TRP A 101 -2.94 13.79 -20.58
C TRP A 101 -1.43 13.57 -20.41
N ARG A 102 -0.81 14.18 -19.39
CA ARG A 102 0.62 13.98 -19.07
C ARG A 102 0.91 12.54 -18.64
N LEU A 103 0.04 11.95 -17.81
CA LEU A 103 0.13 10.54 -17.42
C LEU A 103 0.01 9.60 -18.62
N LEU A 104 -0.96 9.83 -19.50
CA LEU A 104 -1.14 9.06 -20.73
C LEU A 104 0.10 9.13 -21.63
N LEU A 105 0.66 10.34 -21.83
CA LEU A 105 1.88 10.53 -22.62
C LEU A 105 3.11 9.85 -22.03
N LEU A 106 3.24 9.77 -20.69
CA LEU A 106 4.32 9.02 -20.04
C LEU A 106 4.15 7.51 -20.24
N VAL A 107 2.94 6.98 -20.01
CA VAL A 107 2.65 5.55 -20.19
C VAL A 107 2.86 5.11 -21.64
N LEU A 108 2.50 5.95 -22.63
CA LEU A 108 2.77 5.72 -24.05
C LEU A 108 4.26 5.76 -24.42
N ARG A 109 5.11 6.40 -23.60
CA ARG A 109 6.58 6.37 -23.72
C ARG A 109 7.23 5.22 -22.95
N GLY A 110 6.44 4.37 -22.28
CA GLY A 110 6.93 3.34 -21.36
C GLY A 110 7.40 3.88 -20.00
N GLU A 111 7.22 5.17 -19.74
CA GLU A 111 7.58 5.80 -18.46
C GLU A 111 6.46 5.64 -17.43
N GLY A 112 6.80 5.28 -16.18
CA GLY A 112 5.83 5.25 -15.07
C GLY A 112 4.75 4.17 -15.18
N THR A 113 4.92 3.16 -16.03
CA THR A 113 3.92 2.13 -16.35
C THR A 113 3.34 1.42 -15.12
N PHE A 114 4.12 1.23 -14.05
CA PHE A 114 3.66 0.68 -12.77
C PHE A 114 2.49 1.45 -12.13
N MET A 115 2.30 2.75 -12.43
CA MET A 115 1.18 3.54 -11.90
C MET A 115 -0.18 2.96 -12.30
N LEU A 116 -0.26 2.37 -13.51
CA LEU A 116 -1.43 1.67 -14.04
C LEU A 116 -1.25 0.14 -14.10
N GLY A 117 -0.02 -0.37 -14.02
CA GLY A 117 0.35 -1.79 -14.11
C GLY A 117 -0.09 -2.68 -12.93
N VAL A 118 -1.18 -2.32 -12.24
CA VAL A 118 -1.79 -3.12 -11.17
C VAL A 118 -2.65 -4.21 -11.80
N PRO A 119 -2.44 -5.52 -11.51
CA PRO A 119 -3.24 -6.59 -12.09
C PRO A 119 -4.74 -6.39 -11.83
N LEU A 120 -5.56 -6.57 -12.88
CA LEU A 120 -6.99 -6.29 -12.86
C LEU A 120 -7.72 -7.00 -11.71
N ASP A 121 -7.32 -8.23 -11.42
CA ASP A 121 -7.93 -9.12 -10.42
C ASP A 121 -7.34 -8.98 -9.00
N SER A 122 -6.41 -8.05 -8.79
CA SER A 122 -5.76 -7.87 -7.48
C SER A 122 -6.66 -7.15 -6.46
N PRO A 123 -6.58 -7.46 -5.15
CA PRO A 123 -7.41 -6.82 -4.14
C PRO A 123 -7.16 -5.30 -4.07
N PRO A 124 -8.18 -4.46 -3.81
CA PRO A 124 -8.00 -3.07 -3.38
C PRO A 124 -7.27 -3.02 -2.04
N LEU A 125 -6.48 -1.97 -1.80
CA LEU A 125 -5.64 -1.84 -0.59
C LEU A 125 -5.77 -0.45 0.03
N SER A 126 -6.26 -0.39 1.28
CA SER A 126 -6.35 0.84 2.10
C SER A 126 -5.07 1.17 2.88
N ARG A 127 -3.97 0.46 2.59
CA ARG A 127 -2.63 0.67 3.15
C ARG A 127 -1.57 -0.10 2.32
N PRO A 128 -0.32 0.36 2.25
CA PRO A 128 0.78 -0.41 1.67
C PRO A 128 0.97 -1.79 2.33
N LEU A 129 1.46 -2.76 1.57
CA LEU A 129 1.73 -4.11 2.06
C LEU A 129 2.97 -4.13 2.96
N ARG A 130 2.75 -4.20 4.27
CA ARG A 130 3.84 -4.34 5.27
C ARG A 130 4.66 -5.60 4.96
N GLY A 131 5.98 -5.44 4.85
CA GLY A 131 6.91 -6.54 4.59
C GLY A 131 7.05 -6.96 3.12
N ALA A 132 6.37 -6.30 2.16
CA ALA A 132 6.58 -6.57 0.74
C ALA A 132 7.97 -6.11 0.27
N ALA A 133 8.43 -4.95 0.75
CA ALA A 133 9.80 -4.48 0.68
C ALA A 133 10.45 -4.49 2.06
N MET A 134 11.78 -4.63 2.09
CA MET A 134 12.62 -4.57 3.27
C MET A 134 13.30 -3.20 3.38
N LEU A 135 13.73 -2.82 4.58
CA LEU A 135 14.59 -1.65 4.77
C LEU A 135 15.96 -1.93 4.13
N SER A 136 16.50 -0.99 3.37
CA SER A 136 17.85 -1.11 2.78
C SER A 136 18.90 -1.12 3.89
N PRO A 137 19.87 -2.07 3.90
CA PRO A 137 20.96 -2.09 4.88
C PRO A 137 21.84 -0.84 4.85
N ALA A 138 21.92 -0.18 3.69
CA ALA A 138 22.69 1.05 3.49
C ALA A 138 21.88 2.34 3.76
N TRP A 139 20.65 2.24 4.28
CA TRP A 139 19.82 3.43 4.55
C TRP A 139 20.22 4.09 5.88
N PRO A 140 20.76 5.33 5.88
CA PRO A 140 21.06 6.04 7.12
C PRO A 140 19.76 6.38 7.87
N HIS A 141 19.77 6.26 9.20
CA HIS A 141 18.61 6.62 10.02
C HIS A 141 18.21 8.09 9.80
N GLY A 142 16.97 8.31 9.36
CA GLY A 142 16.50 9.61 8.90
C GLY A 142 15.13 9.57 8.20
N ASP A 143 14.76 10.68 7.57
CA ASP A 143 13.43 10.96 7.05
C ASP A 143 12.88 9.94 6.06
N SER A 144 11.56 9.73 6.08
CA SER A 144 10.92 8.75 5.21
C SER A 144 10.75 9.25 3.78
N CYS A 145 11.61 8.82 2.86
CA CYS A 145 11.45 9.13 1.43
C CYS A 145 10.13 8.62 0.82
N GLY A 146 9.47 7.62 1.44
CA GLY A 146 8.19 7.08 1.00
C GLY A 146 6.98 7.96 1.35
N SER A 147 7.10 9.29 1.19
CA SER A 147 6.01 10.24 1.40
C SER A 147 5.19 10.45 0.12
N CYS A 148 3.90 10.79 0.27
CA CYS A 148 3.03 11.12 -0.87
C CYS A 148 3.64 12.22 -1.75
N ARG A 149 4.25 13.24 -1.12
CA ARG A 149 4.95 14.34 -1.81
C ARG A 149 6.00 13.83 -2.82
N ARG A 150 6.83 12.84 -2.46
CA ARG A 150 7.88 12.33 -3.37
C ARG A 150 7.28 11.65 -4.61
N CYS A 151 6.28 10.79 -4.43
CA CYS A 151 5.63 10.11 -5.55
C CYS A 151 4.79 11.07 -6.43
N CYS A 152 4.17 12.08 -5.82
CA CYS A 152 3.31 13.05 -6.52
C CYS A 152 4.06 14.18 -7.24
N GLN A 153 5.31 14.48 -6.87
CA GLN A 153 6.11 15.57 -7.47
C GLN A 153 7.22 15.08 -8.43
N VAL A 154 7.43 13.76 -8.54
CA VAL A 154 8.42 13.15 -9.44
C VAL A 154 8.30 13.68 -10.89
N LYS A 155 9.44 13.90 -11.56
CA LYS A 155 9.53 14.40 -12.95
C LYS A 155 8.63 15.63 -13.26
N SER A 156 8.40 16.51 -12.28
CA SER A 156 7.52 17.68 -12.40
C SER A 156 6.08 17.34 -12.83
N LEU A 157 5.61 16.12 -12.53
CA LEU A 157 4.26 15.63 -12.84
C LEU A 157 3.17 16.43 -12.09
N CYS A 158 3.53 16.94 -10.90
CA CYS A 158 2.74 17.84 -10.06
C CYS A 158 1.29 17.38 -9.87
N CYS A 159 1.10 16.21 -9.25
CA CYS A 159 -0.21 15.59 -9.06
C CYS A 159 -1.21 16.51 -8.33
N PRO A 160 -2.35 16.91 -8.95
CA PRO A 160 -3.33 17.81 -8.34
C PRO A 160 -4.08 17.26 -7.12
N ILE A 161 -3.87 15.98 -6.80
CA ILE A 161 -4.39 15.30 -5.60
C ILE A 161 -3.50 15.58 -4.38
N LEU A 162 -2.23 15.95 -4.59
CA LEU A 162 -1.30 16.31 -3.51
C LEU A 162 -1.73 17.63 -2.86
N GLU A 163 -1.80 17.62 -1.53
CA GLU A 163 -1.98 18.84 -0.75
C GLU A 163 -0.62 19.48 -0.53
N ALA A 164 -0.40 20.66 -1.09
CA ALA A 164 0.89 21.35 -1.02
C ALA A 164 1.31 21.58 0.43
N ASP A 165 0.40 22.13 1.23
CA ASP A 165 0.60 22.59 2.60
C ASP A 165 0.97 21.44 3.54
N THR A 166 0.19 20.35 3.51
CA THR A 166 0.38 19.20 4.42
C THR A 166 1.33 18.14 3.87
N GLY A 167 1.63 18.16 2.56
CA GLY A 167 2.40 17.12 1.87
C GLY A 167 1.67 15.77 1.75
N ARG A 168 0.40 15.69 2.12
CA ARG A 168 -0.43 14.47 2.12
C ARG A 168 -1.15 14.30 0.78
N CYS A 169 -1.53 13.07 0.46
CA CYS A 169 -2.47 12.82 -0.64
C CYS A 169 -3.89 13.18 -0.17
N GLY A 170 -4.50 14.20 -0.76
CA GLY A 170 -5.89 14.60 -0.46
C GLY A 170 -6.93 13.58 -0.94
N GLY A 171 -6.50 12.58 -1.71
CA GLY A 171 -7.26 11.41 -2.14
C GLY A 171 -6.86 10.12 -1.43
N TYR A 172 -6.24 10.18 -0.25
CA TYR A 172 -5.89 9.00 0.55
C TYR A 172 -7.13 8.11 0.79
N ASP A 173 -6.98 6.80 0.61
CA ASP A 173 -8.06 5.78 0.69
C ASP A 173 -9.29 6.04 -0.23
N SER A 174 -9.21 6.94 -1.21
CA SER A 174 -10.20 7.06 -2.29
C SER A 174 -10.30 5.77 -3.13
N PHE A 175 -11.28 5.68 -4.03
CA PHE A 175 -11.33 4.58 -5.00
C PHE A 175 -10.03 4.48 -5.81
N TYR A 176 -9.57 5.59 -6.40
CA TYR A 176 -8.34 5.62 -7.20
C TYR A 176 -7.12 5.15 -6.40
N TRP A 177 -6.98 5.66 -5.17
CA TRP A 177 -5.87 5.31 -4.29
C TRP A 177 -5.87 3.83 -3.89
N ARG A 178 -7.04 3.25 -3.59
CA ARG A 178 -7.21 1.83 -3.25
C ARG A 178 -6.95 0.88 -4.41
N TYR A 179 -7.41 1.22 -5.61
CA TYR A 179 -7.39 0.30 -6.76
C TYR A 179 -6.09 0.36 -7.58
N PHE A 180 -5.42 1.52 -7.65
CA PHE A 180 -4.18 1.74 -8.42
C PHE A 180 -2.94 1.84 -7.52
N ASN A 181 -1.77 2.14 -8.08
CA ASN A 181 -0.51 1.96 -7.36
C ASN A 181 -0.20 3.05 -6.31
N CYS A 182 -0.92 4.17 -6.32
CA CYS A 182 -0.73 5.27 -5.36
C CYS A 182 -0.89 4.85 -3.88
N GLY A 183 -1.72 3.85 -3.59
CA GLY A 183 -1.86 3.25 -2.24
C GLY A 183 -1.03 2.00 -1.98
N ARG A 184 -0.28 1.54 -2.99
CA ARG A 184 0.47 0.26 -2.97
C ARG A 184 1.97 0.45 -2.82
N TYR A 185 2.47 1.65 -3.09
CA TYR A 185 3.89 1.96 -3.07
C TYR A 185 4.58 1.48 -1.77
N PRO A 186 5.69 0.72 -1.86
CA PRO A 186 6.31 0.18 -3.08
C PRO A 186 5.68 -1.14 -3.55
N SER A 187 5.34 -1.25 -4.85
CA SER A 187 4.88 -2.52 -5.45
C SER A 187 5.97 -3.28 -6.22
N SER A 188 7.05 -2.60 -6.63
CA SER A 188 8.17 -3.21 -7.38
C SER A 188 9.45 -2.40 -7.21
N GLN A 189 10.62 -2.99 -7.51
CA GLN A 189 11.90 -2.28 -7.43
C GLN A 189 12.04 -1.15 -8.47
N PRO A 190 11.66 -1.32 -9.76
CA PRO A 190 11.72 -0.21 -10.73
C PRO A 190 10.85 0.99 -10.34
N GLU A 191 9.77 0.78 -9.57
CA GLU A 191 8.97 1.87 -9.01
C GLU A 191 9.72 2.63 -7.90
N ILE A 192 10.39 1.92 -6.98
CA ILE A 192 11.26 2.52 -5.95
C ILE A 192 12.36 3.36 -6.60
N ASP A 193 12.97 2.83 -7.65
CA ASP A 193 14.07 3.45 -8.38
C ASP A 193 13.58 4.71 -9.12
N TYR A 194 12.41 4.66 -9.76
CA TYR A 194 11.78 5.80 -10.45
C TYR A 194 11.41 6.95 -9.50
N TYR A 195 10.86 6.64 -8.31
CA TYR A 195 10.63 7.65 -7.27
C TYR A 195 11.91 7.97 -6.44
N GLY A 196 13.04 7.32 -6.75
CA GLY A 196 14.35 7.53 -6.17
C GLY A 196 14.36 7.40 -4.64
N CYS A 197 13.76 6.36 -4.06
CA CYS A 197 13.58 6.22 -2.61
C CYS A 197 14.33 5.01 -2.02
N PRO A 198 15.67 5.07 -1.87
CA PRO A 198 16.53 3.93 -1.53
C PRO A 198 16.39 3.42 -0.08
N LYS A 199 15.42 3.92 0.69
CA LYS A 199 15.04 3.38 2.00
C LYS A 199 14.48 1.96 1.90
N TRP A 200 13.82 1.64 0.79
CA TRP A 200 13.17 0.34 0.57
C TRP A 200 13.87 -0.44 -0.53
N VAL A 201 13.96 -1.77 -0.37
CA VAL A 201 14.46 -2.70 -1.40
C VAL A 201 13.64 -3.99 -1.41
N PHE A 202 13.51 -4.61 -2.58
CA PHE A 202 13.01 -5.98 -2.70
C PHE A 202 14.14 -7.01 -2.54
N ARG A 203 13.80 -8.20 -2.05
CA ARG A 203 14.76 -9.31 -1.89
C ARG A 203 15.39 -9.70 -3.22
N GLY A 204 16.70 -9.96 -3.21
CA GLY A 204 17.47 -10.34 -4.41
C GLY A 204 18.15 -9.18 -5.14
N ARG A 205 18.03 -7.93 -4.65
CA ARG A 205 19.00 -6.87 -4.96
C ARG A 205 19.95 -6.70 -3.79
N ASP A 206 21.22 -7.03 -4.00
CA ASP A 206 22.28 -6.64 -3.07
C ASP A 206 22.50 -5.13 -3.14
N ALA A 207 22.62 -4.48 -1.99
CA ALA A 207 22.80 -3.03 -1.88
C ALA A 207 24.27 -2.64 -2.11
N GLY A 208 24.81 -2.94 -3.30
CA GLY A 208 26.25 -2.88 -3.56
C GLY A 208 26.70 -3.00 -5.01
N THR A 209 26.03 -2.35 -5.96
CA THR A 209 26.59 -2.04 -7.30
C THR A 209 25.79 -0.91 -7.95
N GLY A 210 26.48 0.15 -8.39
CA GLY A 210 25.89 1.39 -8.91
C GLY A 210 26.79 2.57 -8.63
#